data_AF-G1U5K1-F1
#
_entry.id   AF-G1U5K1-F1
#
_cell.length_a   1.000
_cell.length_b   1.000
_cell.length_c   1.000
_cell.angle_alpha   90.00
_cell.angle_beta   90.00
_cell.angle_gamma   90.00
#
_symmetry.space_group_name_H-M   'P 1'
#
loop_
_entity.id
_entity.type
_entity.pdbx_description
1 polymer ?
#
loop_
_entity_poly.entity_id
_entity_poly.type
_entity_poly.pdbx_seq_one_letter_code
_entity_poly.pdbx_strand_id
1 'polypeptide(L)' 'MLDTMEAPGHSRQLLLQLNSQRTKGFLCDVIIVVQNALFRAHKNVLAASSAYLKSLFDCLTLCMKDVQDV' A
#
# COMPACT_ATOMS: atom_id res chain seq x y z
N MET A 1 -23.21 -10.87 19.18
CA MET A 1 -23.38 -11.59 17.91
C MET A 1 -22.82 -10.72 16.81
N LEU A 2 -21.49 -10.71 16.66
CA LEU A 2 -20.80 -10.16 15.49
C LEU A 2 -20.25 -11.39 14.79
N ASP A 3 -21.04 -11.97 13.89
CA ASP A 3 -20.55 -13.03 13.01
C ASP A 3 -19.51 -12.37 12.11
N THR A 4 -18.25 -12.64 12.41
CA THR A 4 -17.10 -12.30 11.59
C THR A 4 -17.39 -12.76 10.17
N MET A 5 -17.50 -11.80 9.23
CA MET A 5 -17.62 -12.08 7.80
C MET A 5 -16.31 -12.63 7.22
N GLU A 6 -15.77 -13.69 7.83
CA GLU A 6 -14.64 -14.44 7.29
C GLU A 6 -15.19 -15.53 6.38
N ALA A 7 -15.48 -15.15 5.13
CA ALA A 7 -15.56 -16.15 4.07
C ALA A 7 -14.17 -16.84 3.98
N PRO A 8 -14.08 -18.18 4.14
CA PRO A 8 -12.81 -18.88 4.13
C PRO A 8 -12.02 -18.55 2.86
N GLY A 9 -10.80 -18.02 3.01
CA GLY A 9 -9.94 -17.68 1.88
C GLY A 9 -10.18 -16.32 1.21
N HIS A 10 -11.08 -15.47 1.73
CA HIS A 10 -11.30 -14.13 1.19
C HIS A 10 -10.01 -13.30 1.12
N SER A 11 -9.20 -13.31 2.19
CA SER A 11 -7.91 -12.62 2.25
C SER A 11 -6.94 -13.07 1.16
N ARG A 12 -6.88 -14.39 0.89
CA ARG A 12 -6.07 -14.96 -0.19
C ARG A 12 -6.55 -14.47 -1.55
N GLN A 13 -7.86 -14.53 -1.81
CA GLN A 13 -8.42 -14.05 -3.08
C GLN A 13 -8.17 -12.55 -3.27
N LEU A 14 -8.34 -11.75 -2.21
CA LEU A 14 -8.05 -10.32 -2.22
C LEU A 14 -6.58 -10.05 -2.60
N LEU A 15 -5.62 -10.74 -1.97
CA LEU A 15 -4.19 -10.60 -2.29
C LEU A 15 -3.86 -11.01 -3.73
N LEU A 16 -4.51 -12.06 -4.25
CA LEU A 16 -4.36 -12.47 -5.65
C LEU A 16 -4.85 -11.36 -6.61
N GLN A 17 -5.99 -10.76 -6.30
CA GLN A 17 -6.54 -9.64 -7.10
C GLN A 17 -5.63 -8.41 -7.02
N LEU A 18 -5.16 -8.03 -5.83
CA LEU A 18 -4.21 -6.91 -5.66
C LEU A 18 -2.90 -7.13 -6.42
N ASN A 19 -2.38 -8.37 -6.43
CA ASN A 19 -1.20 -8.70 -7.22
C ASN A 19 -1.46 -8.59 -8.74
N SER A 20 -2.65 -9.00 -9.22
CA SER A 20 -3.06 -8.82 -10.62
C SER A 20 -3.19 -7.34 -11.00
N GLN A 21 -3.69 -6.50 -10.09
CA GLN A 21 -3.71 -5.05 -10.28
C GLN A 21 -2.29 -4.49 -10.36
N ARG A 22 -1.38 -4.93 -9.47
CA ARG A 22 0.03 -4.52 -9.44
C ARG A 22 0.74 -4.78 -10.76
N THR A 23 0.59 -5.99 -11.32
CA THR A 23 1.24 -6.36 -12.60
C THR A 23 0.71 -5.55 -13.78
N LYS A 24 -0.55 -5.14 -13.75
CA LYS A 24 -1.17 -4.26 -14.76
C LYS A 24 -0.90 -2.77 -14.52
N GLY A 25 -0.34 -2.40 -13.36
CA GLY A 25 -0.18 -1.01 -12.93
C GLY A 25 -1.48 -0.32 -12.52
N PHE A 26 -2.55 -1.08 -12.27
CA PHE A 26 -3.85 -0.53 -11.87
C PHE A 26 -3.86 -0.14 -10.40
N LEU A 27 -4.31 1.08 -10.12
CA LEU A 27 -4.35 1.69 -8.77
C LEU A 27 -2.99 1.75 -8.04
N CYS A 28 -1.88 1.49 -8.73
CA CYS A 28 -0.55 1.65 -8.16
C CYS A 28 -0.26 3.15 -7.96
N ASP A 29 -0.10 3.56 -6.72
CA ASP A 29 0.09 4.94 -6.28
C ASP A 29 1.53 5.23 -5.84
N VAL A 30 2.44 4.25 -5.97
CA VAL A 30 3.87 4.38 -5.69
C VAL A 30 4.71 3.56 -6.66
N ILE A 31 5.90 4.09 -6.98
CA ILE A 31 6.97 3.39 -7.71
C ILE A 31 8.21 3.39 -6.82
N ILE A 32 8.74 2.20 -6.54
CA ILE A 32 10.00 2.02 -5.83
C ILE A 32 11.09 1.82 -6.87
N VAL A 33 12.14 2.62 -6.80
CA VAL A 33 13.32 2.49 -7.66
C VAL A 33 14.40 1.77 -6.86
N VAL A 34 14.88 0.63 -7.35
CA VAL A 34 16.02 -0.09 -6.76
C VAL A 34 17.05 -0.27 -7.85
N GLN A 35 18.21 0.38 -7.68
CA GLN A 35 19.24 0.47 -8.70
C GLN A 35 18.67 1.00 -10.03
N ASN A 36 18.53 0.14 -11.04
CA ASN A 36 18.04 0.49 -12.37
C ASN A 36 16.69 -0.18 -12.70
N ALA A 37 15.97 -0.68 -11.69
CA ALA A 37 14.68 -1.32 -11.83
C ALA A 37 13.57 -0.51 -11.14
N LEU A 38 12.39 -0.49 -11.77
CA LEU A 38 11.19 0.22 -11.31
C LEU A 38 10.12 -0.78 -10.87
N PHE A 39 9.62 -0.64 -9.64
CA PHE A 39 8.60 -1.51 -9.06
C PHE A 39 7.36 -0.71 -8.71
N ARG A 40 6.28 -0.89 -9.50
CA ARG A 40 4.96 -0.34 -9.16
C ARG A 40 4.33 -1.14 -8.02
N ALA A 41 3.73 -0.44 -7.07
CA ALA A 41 3.07 -1.05 -5.92
C ALA A 41 1.94 -0.17 -5.39
N HIS A 42 1.24 -0.69 -4.38
CA HIS A 42 0.19 0.00 -3.63
C HIS A 42 0.71 0.39 -2.25
N LYS A 43 0.67 1.68 -1.88
CA LYS A 43 1.15 2.18 -0.58
C LYS A 43 0.47 1.47 0.58
N ASN A 44 -0.84 1.24 0.50
CA ASN A 44 -1.61 0.58 1.55
C ASN A 44 -1.16 -0.87 1.82
N VAL A 45 -0.86 -1.65 0.77
CA VAL A 45 -0.36 -3.02 0.89
C VAL A 45 1.05 -3.03 1.49
N LEU A 46 1.92 -2.12 1.04
CA LEU A 46 3.27 -1.97 1.59
C LEU A 46 3.26 -1.53 3.06
N ALA A 47 2.40 -0.58 3.40
CA ALA A 47 2.21 -0.09 4.76
C ALA A 47 1.62 -1.17 5.69
N ALA A 48 0.70 -1.99 5.21
CA ALA A 48 0.15 -3.10 5.99
C ALA A 48 1.17 -4.24 6.21
N SER A 49 2.15 -4.39 5.31
CA SER A 49 3.16 -5.46 5.37
C SER A 49 4.46 -5.06 6.07
N SER A 50 4.74 -3.76 6.23
CA SER A 50 5.96 -3.27 6.86
C SER A 50 5.73 -1.97 7.64
N ALA A 51 6.03 -2.00 8.94
CA ALA A 51 5.98 -0.81 9.79
C ALA A 51 6.96 0.28 9.32
N TYR A 52 8.12 -0.10 8.76
CA TYR A 52 9.07 0.85 8.18
C TYR A 52 8.46 1.60 6.99
N LEU A 53 7.85 0.86 6.04
CA LEU A 53 7.20 1.48 4.89
C LEU A 53 5.98 2.30 5.30
N LYS A 54 5.21 1.84 6.29
CA LYS A 54 4.12 2.61 6.91
C LYS A 54 4.61 3.95 7.43
N SER A 55 5.62 3.96 8.30
CA SER A 55 6.19 5.20 8.85
C SER A 55 6.80 6.10 7.77
N LEU A 56 7.44 5.52 6.75
CA LEU A 56 7.99 6.27 5.62
C LEU A 56 6.88 6.98 4.83
N PHE A 57 5.77 6.30 4.52
CA PHE A 57 4.64 6.93 3.82
C PHE A 57 3.89 7.94 4.68
N ASP A 58 3.73 7.67 5.98
CA ASP A 58 3.11 8.61 6.91
C ASP A 58 3.97 9.87 7.04
N CYS A 59 5.30 9.75 7.18
CA CYS A 59 6.24 10.87 7.21
C CYS A 59 6.21 11.71 5.92
N LEU A 60 6.22 11.08 4.75
CA LEU A 60 6.05 11.79 3.47
C LEU A 60 4.70 12.53 3.38
N THR A 61 3.68 12.05 4.07
CA THR A 61 2.36 12.70 4.13
C THR A 61 2.31 13.82 5.19
N LEU A 62 3.22 13.80 6.18
CA LEU A 62 3.33 14.81 7.24
C LEU A 62 4.04 16.09 6.77
N CYS A 63 5.01 16.02 5.85
CA CYS A 63 5.62 17.26 5.29
C CYS A 63 4.65 18.16 4.51
N MET A 64 3.47 17.65 4.09
CA MET A 64 2.40 18.48 3.50
C MET A 64 1.47 19.10 4.56
N LYS A 65 1.59 18.73 5.84
CA LYS A 65 0.82 19.32 6.94
C LYS A 65 1.57 20.41 7.69
N ASP A 66 2.88 20.53 7.49
CA ASP A 66 3.71 21.59 8.10
C ASP A 66 3.91 22.83 7.20
N VAL A 67 3.10 23.00 6.14
CA VAL A 67 3.08 24.24 5.32
C VAL A 67 1.74 24.95 5.45
N GLN A 68 1.27 25.12 6.68
CA GLN A 68 0.15 26.03 6.98
C GLN A 68 0.21 26.55 8.43
N ASP A 69 1.31 27.20 8.78
CA ASP A 69 1.32 28.19 9.88
C ASP A 69 2.43 29.22 9.58
N VAL A 70 2.07 30.21 8.74
CA VAL A 70 2.69 31.54 8.66
C VAL A 70 1.60 32.54 9.03
#